data_AF-A0A4U9HF58-F1
#
_entry.id   AF-A0A4U9HF58-F1
#
_cell.length_a   1.000
_cell.length_b   1.000
_cell.length_c   1.000
_cell.angle_alpha   90.00
_cell.angle_beta   90.00
_cell.angle_gamma   90.00
#
_symmetry.space_group_name_H-M   'P 1'
#
loop_
_entity.id
_entity.type
_entity.pdbx_description
1 polymer ?
#
loop_
_entity_poly.entity_id
_entity_poly.type
_entity_poly.pdbx_seq_one_letter_code
_entity_poly.pdbx_strand_id
1 'polypeptide(L)' 'MFDRTIDVLIMRLRRKIEINPHQPLLIKTIRGLGYVFAADVLHGDRAA' A
#
# COMPACT_ATOMS: atom_id res chain seq x y z
N MET A 1 10.24 -1.55 17.26
CA MET A 1 10.28 -2.85 16.55
C MET A 1 9.10 -2.86 15.60
N PHE A 2 9.33 -2.56 14.31
CA PHE A 2 8.25 -2.60 13.31
C PHE A 2 7.86 -4.07 13.07
N ASP A 3 6.58 -4.35 13.16
CA ASP A 3 6.03 -5.70 13.11
C ASP A 3 6.31 -6.30 11.72
N ARG A 4 7.13 -7.35 11.65
CA ARG A 4 7.44 -8.07 10.40
C ARG A 4 6.17 -8.62 9.74
N THR A 5 5.08 -8.73 10.50
CA THR A 5 3.76 -9.06 9.99
C THR A 5 3.28 -8.05 8.95
N ILE A 6 3.51 -6.74 9.16
CA ILE A 6 3.11 -5.68 8.21
C ILE A 6 3.87 -5.84 6.89
N ASP A 7 5.19 -6.04 6.94
CA ASP A 7 6.01 -6.23 5.73
C ASP A 7 5.50 -7.43 4.90
N VAL A 8 5.16 -8.54 5.56
CA VAL A 8 4.62 -9.75 4.91
C VAL A 8 3.25 -9.48 4.29
N LEU A 9 2.37 -8.77 5.00
CA LEU A 9 1.05 -8.41 4.49
C LEU A 9 1.15 -7.45 3.30
N ILE A 10 2.03 -6.45 3.35
CA ILE A 10 2.28 -5.52 2.24
C ILE A 10 2.84 -6.27 1.03
N MET A 11 3.79 -7.20 1.23
CA MET A 11 4.30 -8.04 0.15
C MET A 11 3.19 -8.86 -0.50
N ARG A 12 2.33 -9.51 0.30
CA ARG A 12 1.20 -10.30 -0.21
C ARG A 12 0.19 -9.42 -0.95
N LEU A 13 -0.07 -8.21 -0.46
CA LEU A 13 -1.00 -7.27 -1.08
C LEU A 13 -0.47 -6.74 -2.41
N ARG A 14 0.80 -6.31 -2.48
CA ARG A 14 1.44 -5.86 -3.74
C ARG A 14 1.37 -6.91 -4.83
N ARG A 15 1.57 -8.19 -4.48
CA ARG A 15 1.41 -9.32 -5.43
C ARG A 15 0.01 -9.44 -6.02
N LYS A 16 -1.02 -8.92 -5.35
CA LYS A 16 -2.41 -9.00 -5.80
C LYS A 16 -2.86 -7.79 -6.60
N ILE A 17 -2.36 -6.59 -6.28
CA ILE A 17 -2.92 -5.33 -6.82
C ILE A 17 -1.97 -4.58 -7.75
N GLU A 18 -0.66 -4.82 -7.66
CA GLU A 18 0.32 -4.16 -8.53
C GLU A 18 0.46 -4.94 -9.84
N ILE A 19 0.61 -4.23 -10.94
CA ILE A 19 0.97 -4.84 -12.24
C ILE A 19 2.34 -5.54 -12.14
N ASN A 20 3.30 -4.88 -11.47
CA ASN A 20 4.62 -5.43 -11.18
C ASN A 20 4.96 -5.23 -9.68
N PRO A 21 4.92 -6.28 -8.85
CA PRO A 21 5.20 -6.17 -7.42
C PRO A 21 6.63 -5.70 -7.07
N HIS A 22 7.58 -5.82 -8.01
CA HIS A 22 8.96 -5.36 -7.85
C HIS A 22 9.13 -3.88 -8.19
N GLN A 23 8.14 -3.27 -8.86
CA GLN A 23 8.08 -1.85 -9.19
C GLN A 23 6.72 -1.28 -8.76
N PRO A 24 6.43 -1.23 -7.45
CA PRO A 24 5.09 -0.92 -6.96
C PRO A 24 4.73 0.56 -7.21
N LEU A 25 3.56 0.78 -7.80
CA LEU A 25 3.02 2.11 -8.09
C LEU A 25 1.94 2.52 -7.09
N LEU A 26 1.12 1.57 -6.63
CA LEU A 26 -0.01 1.81 -5.73
C LEU A 26 0.41 1.87 -4.26
N ILE A 27 1.29 0.99 -3.79
CA ILE A 27 1.77 1.01 -2.39
C ILE A 27 3.26 1.33 -2.40
N LYS A 28 3.64 2.55 -2.01
CA LYS A 28 5.05 3.00 -1.95
C LYS A 28 5.61 2.87 -0.54
N THR A 29 6.91 2.57 -0.44
CA THR A 29 7.63 2.52 0.83
C THR A 29 8.29 3.87 1.11
N ILE A 30 7.99 4.46 2.27
CA ILE A 30 8.70 5.62 2.81
C ILE A 30 9.67 5.13 3.87
N ARG A 31 10.98 5.20 3.58
CA ARG A 31 12.03 4.67 4.45
C ARG A 31 11.96 5.32 5.83
N GLY A 32 11.97 4.49 6.88
CA GLY A 32 11.88 4.94 8.28
C GLY A 32 10.47 5.33 8.75
N LEU A 33 9.47 5.34 7.86
CA LEU A 33 8.09 5.75 8.17
C LEU A 33 7.08 4.63 7.95
N GLY A 34 7.16 3.90 6.83
CA GLY A 34 6.26 2.80 6.52
C GLY A 34 5.82 2.79 5.05
N TYR A 35 4.51 2.68 4.82
CA TYR A 35 3.91 2.51 3.50
C TYR A 35 2.81 3.52 3.26
N VAL A 36 2.68 3.99 2.01
CA VAL A 36 1.63 4.92 1.58
C VAL A 36 0.90 4.36 0.38
N PHE A 37 -0.43 4.52 0.36
CA PHE A 37 -1.24 4.25 -0.82
C PHE A 37 -1.21 5.49 -1.72
N ALA A 38 -0.61 5.35 -2.91
CA ALA A 38 -0.28 6.42 -3.84
C ALA A 38 -1.23 6.41 -5.05
N ALA A 39 -2.53 6.39 -4.78
CA ALA A 39 -3.58 6.52 -5.79
C ALA A 39 -4.72 7.38 -5.24
N ASP A 40 -5.47 7.99 -6.15
CA ASP A 40 -6.62 8.82 -5.80
C ASP A 40 -7.70 7.97 -5.10
N VAL A 41 -8.19 8.46 -3.97
CA VAL A 41 -9.24 7.80 -3.21
C VAL A 41 -10.56 8.49 -3.52
N LEU A 42 -11.35 7.85 -4.37
CA LEU A 42 -12.74 8.26 -4.56
C LEU A 42 -13.53 7.85 -3.31
N HIS A 43 -13.93 8.85 -2.54
CA HIS A 43 -14.92 8.64 -1.49
C HIS A 43 -16.27 8.76 -2.19
N GLY A 44 -17.04 7.66 -2.25
CA GLY A 44 -18.44 7.78 -2.62
C GLY A 44 -19.09 8.69 -1.60
N ASP A 45 -19.65 9.82 -2.05
CA ASP A 45 -20.27 10.81 -1.19
C ASP A 45 -21.16 10.10 -0.16
N ARG A 46 -20.69 10.05 1.10
CA ARG A 46 -21.62 9.90 2.21
C ARG A 46 -22.37 11.21 2.20
N ALA A 47 -23.57 11.15 1.62
CA ALA A 47 -24.60 12.16 1.80
C ALA A 47 -24.54 12.64 3.26
N ALA A 48 -24.46 13.97 3.40
CA ALA A 48 -24.48 14.70 4.65
C ALA A 48 -25.64 14.25 5.57
#